data_AF-A0A836K0E5-F1
#
_entry.id   AF-A0A836K0E5-F1
#
_cell.length_a   1.000
_cell.length_b   1.000
_cell.length_c   1.000
_cell.angle_alpha   90.00
_cell.angle_beta   90.00
_cell.angle_gamma   90.00
#
_symmetry.space_group_name_H-M   'P 1'
#
loop_
_entity.id
_entity.type
_entity.pdbx_description
1 polymer ?
#
loop_
_entity_poly.entity_id
_entity_poly.type
_entity_poly.pdbx_seq_one_letter_code
_entity_poly.pdbx_strand_id
1 'polypeptide(L)'
;MSLIKNSTFMNVKKSSNFFGNTNKINSFAEKNNEQKMNKIKSKLHQDLFWTFRILIVFFKLIGLATFAHRIIVYKKKMSYTFQYSTLGIVYNVVLSSLMIASNYLSIPLKLNWNYKIKTNLTVVIAVLQTILGALVICVILISYCINQKSLVRIANRLIIMEHEIDRLYDLYHPLRRQRIFCTIIIVCILKICLVILLLCTEILCIQTGPVSWLTDVLPTFHVGWLLIQYFLLMTVIQTDFADVNRAIQSLIRINVPDLRLQSLYQTRRIIINNSTVYQLLQLRDVHCHLCEISEDVSNFYSLPVLFGIVFLFLSLIYNGYYFLSFLLIGNILNYSYNIINVIMKKTGNLVHDLLNCAIDKETNAELKKFSLQLLHHKIQFTANGYFTLDNTFLHSVRIFRMSRK
;
A
#
# COMPACT_ATOMS: atom_id res chain seq x y z
N MET A 1 -66.01 44.10 48.37
CA MET A 1 -66.01 44.13 46.89
C MET A 1 -64.81 43.34 46.41
N SER A 2 -65.05 42.29 45.60
CA SER A 2 -64.12 41.41 44.83
C SER A 2 -62.94 40.72 45.55
N LEU A 3 -62.93 39.39 45.75
CA LEU A 3 -62.66 38.28 44.81
C LEU A 3 -61.19 38.17 44.35
N ILE A 4 -60.53 37.06 44.75
CA ILE A 4 -59.96 35.99 43.90
C ILE A 4 -59.20 35.01 44.83
N LYS A 5 -59.66 33.76 44.90
CA LYS A 5 -59.03 32.66 45.64
C LYS A 5 -58.48 31.69 44.60
N ASN A 6 -57.17 31.74 44.34
CA ASN A 6 -56.52 30.90 43.34
C ASN A 6 -56.18 29.52 43.92
N SER A 7 -56.61 28.51 43.17
CA SER A 7 -56.22 27.12 43.22
C SER A 7 -54.79 26.95 42.72
N THR A 8 -53.88 26.38 43.52
CA THR A 8 -52.60 25.80 43.04
C THR A 8 -51.93 25.01 44.16
N PHE A 9 -52.51 23.87 44.55
CA PHE A 9 -51.85 22.91 45.44
C PHE A 9 -52.10 21.47 45.00
N MET A 10 -51.85 21.18 43.72
CA MET A 10 -51.86 19.80 43.22
C MET A 10 -51.05 19.69 41.91
N ASN A 11 -49.71 19.79 41.97
CA ASN A 11 -48.87 19.23 40.90
C ASN A 11 -47.37 19.02 41.19
N VAL A 12 -46.88 19.15 42.42
CA VAL A 12 -45.44 19.02 42.70
C VAL A 12 -44.99 17.55 42.86
N LYS A 13 -45.89 16.61 43.19
CA LYS A 13 -45.54 15.19 43.36
C LYS A 13 -45.44 14.37 42.05
N LYS A 14 -45.92 14.92 40.92
CA LYS A 14 -45.93 14.20 39.63
C LYS A 14 -44.70 14.50 38.76
N SER A 15 -44.04 15.65 38.96
CA SER A 15 -42.83 16.03 38.20
C SER A 15 -41.56 15.35 38.71
N SER A 16 -41.47 15.04 40.01
CA SER A 16 -40.30 14.35 40.59
C SER A 16 -40.16 12.90 40.10
N ASN A 17 -41.27 12.19 39.87
CA ASN A 17 -41.26 10.85 39.28
C ASN A 17 -40.90 10.87 37.79
N PHE A 18 -41.19 11.96 37.07
CA PHE A 18 -40.84 12.10 35.66
C PHE A 18 -39.34 12.34 35.48
N PHE A 19 -38.75 13.22 36.30
CA PHE A 19 -37.30 13.47 36.31
C PHE A 19 -36.46 12.28 36.81
N GLY A 20 -36.98 11.53 37.78
CA GLY A 20 -36.34 10.28 38.23
C GLY A 20 -36.31 9.21 37.13
N ASN A 21 -37.36 9.14 36.30
CA ASN A 21 -37.46 8.14 35.23
C ASN A 21 -36.65 8.54 33.99
N THR A 22 -36.56 9.83 33.64
CA THR A 22 -35.73 10.31 32.52
C THR A 22 -34.23 10.18 32.80
N ASN A 23 -33.78 10.43 34.04
CA ASN A 23 -32.38 10.17 34.42
C ASN A 23 -32.05 8.67 34.41
N LYS A 24 -33.02 7.82 34.76
CA LYS A 24 -32.86 6.35 34.65
C LYS A 24 -32.78 5.92 33.19
N ILE A 25 -33.65 6.42 32.32
CA ILE A 25 -33.64 6.13 30.88
C ILE A 25 -32.34 6.63 30.22
N ASN A 26 -31.86 7.82 30.57
CA ASN A 26 -30.60 8.36 30.05
C ASN A 26 -29.39 7.53 30.52
N SER A 27 -29.35 7.10 31.79
CA SER A 27 -28.27 6.24 32.29
C SER A 27 -28.32 4.80 31.71
N PHE A 28 -29.51 4.28 31.38
CA PHE A 28 -29.64 3.02 30.62
C PHE A 28 -29.22 3.18 29.16
N ALA A 29 -29.56 4.30 28.51
CA ALA A 29 -29.13 4.61 27.15
C ALA A 29 -27.61 4.83 27.07
N GLU A 30 -27.02 5.51 28.06
CA GLU A 30 -25.57 5.71 28.20
C GLU A 30 -24.85 4.39 28.45
N LYS A 31 -25.34 3.55 29.39
CA LYS A 31 -24.79 2.19 29.60
C LYS A 31 -24.91 1.29 28.37
N ASN A 32 -26.02 1.37 27.63
CA ASN A 32 -26.20 0.60 26.39
C ASN A 32 -25.27 1.11 25.28
N ASN A 33 -25.06 2.42 25.18
CA ASN A 33 -24.11 3.01 24.23
C ASN A 33 -22.67 2.67 24.59
N GLU A 34 -22.29 2.71 25.88
CA GLU A 34 -20.99 2.24 26.36
C GLU A 34 -20.79 0.75 26.11
N GLN A 35 -21.78 -0.09 26.40
CA GLN A 35 -21.70 -1.53 26.10
C GLN A 35 -21.59 -1.81 24.60
N LYS A 36 -22.33 -1.08 23.77
CA LYS A 36 -22.26 -1.20 22.30
C LYS A 36 -20.90 -0.71 21.78
N MET A 37 -20.38 0.39 22.30
CA MET A 37 -19.04 0.91 21.98
C MET A 37 -17.95 -0.07 22.42
N ASN A 38 -18.05 -0.63 23.62
CA ASN A 38 -17.11 -1.63 24.13
C ASN A 38 -17.16 -2.94 23.32
N LYS A 39 -18.34 -3.35 22.85
CA LYS A 39 -18.53 -4.52 21.97
C LYS A 39 -17.97 -4.29 20.55
N ILE A 40 -18.06 -3.06 20.03
CA ILE A 40 -17.44 -2.69 18.75
C ILE A 40 -15.91 -2.63 18.91
N LYS A 41 -15.42 -2.04 20.01
CA LYS A 41 -13.98 -1.94 20.33
C LYS A 41 -13.34 -3.32 20.51
N SER A 42 -14.02 -4.25 21.19
CA SER A 42 -13.53 -5.63 21.37
C SER A 42 -13.50 -6.41 20.05
N LYS A 43 -14.54 -6.27 19.21
CA LYS A 43 -14.60 -6.91 17.89
C LYS A 43 -13.50 -6.40 16.96
N LEU A 44 -13.30 -5.08 16.90
CA LEU A 44 -12.25 -4.45 16.11
C LEU A 44 -10.85 -4.92 16.53
N HIS A 45 -10.60 -5.03 17.84
CA HIS A 45 -9.33 -5.51 18.37
C HIS A 45 -9.07 -6.98 18.00
N GLN A 46 -10.11 -7.80 17.96
CA GLN A 46 -10.02 -9.20 17.58
C GLN A 46 -9.69 -9.38 16.09
N ASP A 47 -10.33 -8.60 15.21
CA ASP A 47 -10.09 -8.64 13.75
C ASP A 47 -8.67 -8.16 13.37
N LEU A 48 -8.19 -7.13 14.06
CA LEU A 48 -6.85 -6.56 13.84
C LEU A 48 -5.75 -7.55 14.27
N PHE A 49 -5.98 -8.25 15.38
CA PHE A 49 -5.08 -9.30 15.86
C PHE A 49 -4.99 -10.49 14.90
N TRP A 50 -6.14 -10.95 14.39
CA TRP A 50 -6.18 -12.04 13.41
C TRP A 50 -5.39 -11.73 12.15
N THR A 51 -5.54 -10.51 11.64
CA THR A 51 -4.87 -10.09 10.41
C THR A 51 -3.35 -9.98 10.59
N PHE A 52 -2.89 -9.47 11.73
CA PHE A 52 -1.46 -9.44 12.06
C PHE A 52 -0.86 -10.86 12.11
N ARG A 53 -1.60 -11.83 12.66
CA ARG A 53 -1.17 -13.23 12.70
C ARG A 53 -1.05 -13.83 11.29
N ILE A 54 -2.02 -13.57 10.42
CA ILE A 54 -1.98 -14.01 9.01
C ILE A 54 -0.75 -13.44 8.30
N LEU A 55 -0.46 -12.15 8.53
CA LEU A 55 0.69 -11.47 7.93
C LEU A 55 2.03 -12.05 8.41
N ILE A 56 2.17 -12.39 9.70
CA ILE A 56 3.38 -13.06 10.21
C ILE A 56 3.56 -14.44 9.58
N VAL A 57 2.49 -15.23 9.47
CA VAL A 57 2.55 -16.55 8.82
C VAL A 57 2.96 -16.40 7.36
N PHE A 58 2.44 -15.40 6.67
CA PHE A 58 2.81 -15.09 5.29
C PHE A 58 4.30 -14.73 5.15
N PHE A 59 4.83 -13.81 5.98
CA PHE A 59 6.26 -13.49 5.95
C PHE A 59 7.14 -14.69 6.31
N LYS A 60 6.66 -15.60 7.17
CA LYS A 60 7.37 -16.84 7.49
C LYS A 60 7.45 -17.78 6.29
N LEU A 61 6.38 -17.90 5.49
CA LEU A 61 6.36 -18.71 4.27
C LEU A 61 7.33 -18.21 3.19
N ILE A 62 7.55 -16.90 3.12
CA ILE A 62 8.46 -16.29 2.13
C ILE A 62 9.92 -16.25 2.63
N GLY A 63 10.18 -16.59 3.90
CA GLY A 63 11.51 -16.51 4.51
C GLY A 63 11.88 -15.11 5.04
N LEU A 64 10.91 -14.21 5.14
CA LEU A 64 11.03 -12.86 5.73
C LEU A 64 10.66 -12.82 7.22
N ALA A 65 10.50 -13.97 7.86
CA ALA A 65 10.33 -14.07 9.31
C ALA A 65 11.01 -15.35 9.83
N THR A 66 12.29 -15.23 10.19
CA THR A 66 13.09 -16.35 10.69
C THR A 66 12.83 -16.69 12.15
N PHE A 67 11.94 -16.00 12.86
CA PHE A 67 11.70 -16.20 14.29
C PHE A 67 10.55 -17.18 14.61
N ALA A 68 10.56 -17.72 15.82
CA ALA A 68 9.45 -18.46 16.40
C ALA A 68 8.54 -17.52 17.21
N HIS A 69 7.23 -17.74 17.12
CA HIS A 69 6.23 -16.99 17.86
C HIS A 69 5.78 -17.79 19.08
N ARG A 70 6.00 -17.29 20.29
CA ARG A 70 5.55 -17.91 21.54
C ARG A 70 4.50 -17.03 22.21
N ILE A 71 3.32 -17.60 22.42
CA ILE A 71 2.25 -16.98 23.20
C ILE A 71 2.52 -17.31 24.66
N ILE A 72 2.74 -16.30 25.50
CA ILE A 72 2.82 -16.46 26.94
C ILE A 72 1.53 -15.88 27.52
N VAL A 73 0.75 -16.72 28.18
CA VAL A 73 -0.49 -16.27 28.86
C VAL A 73 -0.14 -16.06 30.33
N TYR A 74 -0.16 -14.82 30.81
CA TYR A 74 0.01 -14.52 32.22
C TYR A 74 -1.18 -13.69 32.73
N LYS A 75 -1.86 -14.19 33.77
CA LYS A 75 -2.99 -13.50 34.45
C LYS A 75 -4.02 -12.86 33.50
N LYS A 76 -4.61 -13.64 32.58
CA LYS A 76 -5.64 -13.19 31.60
C LYS A 76 -5.22 -12.13 30.56
N LYS A 77 -3.97 -11.66 30.55
CA LYS A 77 -3.40 -10.83 29.46
C LYS A 77 -2.52 -11.72 28.58
N MET A 78 -2.83 -11.78 27.28
CA MET A 78 -2.00 -12.48 26.29
C MET A 78 -0.78 -11.60 26.00
N SER A 79 0.43 -12.04 26.33
CA SER A 79 1.67 -11.38 25.91
C SER A 79 2.37 -12.22 24.84
N TYR A 80 2.81 -11.55 23.78
CA TYR A 80 3.50 -12.17 22.66
C TYR A 80 4.99 -11.99 22.85
N THR A 81 5.76 -13.06 22.67
CA THR A 81 7.21 -13.00 22.69
C THR A 81 7.77 -13.73 21.48
N PHE A 82 8.70 -13.09 20.80
CA PHE A 82 9.41 -13.68 19.69
C PHE A 82 10.71 -14.30 20.20
N GLN A 83 11.01 -15.49 19.69
CA GLN A 83 12.22 -16.24 20.03
C GLN A 83 13.01 -16.59 18.77
N TYR A 84 14.31 -16.80 18.95
CA TYR A 84 15.14 -17.31 17.87
C TYR A 84 14.66 -18.72 17.46
N SER A 85 14.74 -19.03 16.17
CA SER A 85 14.37 -20.33 15.63
C SER A 85 15.48 -20.86 14.74
N THR A 86 16.09 -21.97 15.15
CA THR A 86 17.09 -22.68 14.34
C THR A 86 16.47 -23.24 13.06
N LEU A 87 15.22 -23.71 13.13
CA LEU A 87 14.46 -24.18 11.97
C LEU A 87 14.21 -23.06 10.94
N GLY A 88 14.04 -21.81 11.39
CA GLY A 88 13.89 -20.66 10.51
C GLY A 88 15.16 -20.38 9.69
N ILE A 89 16.34 -20.54 10.30
CA ILE A 89 17.62 -20.43 9.60
C ILE A 89 17.77 -21.55 8.58
N VAL A 90 17.55 -22.80 9.00
CA VAL A 90 17.66 -23.96 8.10
C VAL A 90 16.72 -23.81 6.89
N TYR A 91 15.48 -23.36 7.13
CA TYR A 91 14.51 -23.10 6.07
C TYR A 91 15.03 -22.06 5.04
N ASN A 92 15.54 -20.92 5.50
CA ASN A 92 16.06 -19.88 4.61
C ASN A 92 17.33 -20.31 3.86
N VAL A 93 18.18 -21.13 4.47
CA VAL A 93 19.35 -21.72 3.80
C VAL A 93 18.91 -22.67 2.70
N VAL A 94 17.92 -23.54 2.97
CA VAL A 94 17.34 -24.42 1.95
C VAL A 94 16.71 -23.60 0.82
N LEU A 95 15.94 -22.56 1.14
CA LEU A 95 15.32 -21.69 0.12
C LEU A 95 16.36 -20.98 -0.76
N SER A 96 17.46 -20.52 -0.17
CA SER A 96 18.58 -19.93 -0.90
C SER A 96 19.25 -20.95 -1.83
N SER A 97 19.49 -22.18 -1.33
CA SER A 97 20.07 -23.25 -2.16
C SER A 97 19.16 -23.65 -3.32
N LEU A 98 17.84 -23.70 -3.09
CA LEU A 98 16.84 -23.98 -4.12
C LEU A 98 16.80 -22.86 -5.17
N MET A 99 16.95 -21.61 -4.75
CA MET A 99 17.04 -20.47 -5.68
C MET A 99 18.27 -20.58 -6.59
N ILE A 100 19.43 -20.94 -6.04
CA ILE A 100 20.65 -21.14 -6.82
C ILE A 100 20.48 -22.31 -7.81
N ALA A 101 19.95 -23.44 -7.35
CA ALA A 101 19.70 -24.61 -8.20
C ALA A 101 18.70 -24.28 -9.34
N SER A 102 17.63 -23.56 -9.02
CA SER A 102 16.64 -23.10 -10.01
C SER A 102 17.28 -22.21 -11.08
N ASN A 103 18.20 -21.32 -10.70
CA ASN A 103 18.91 -20.45 -11.64
C ASN A 103 19.86 -21.22 -12.55
N TYR A 104 20.59 -22.21 -12.01
CA TYR A 104 21.45 -23.07 -12.80
C TYR A 104 20.69 -23.81 -13.91
N LEU A 105 19.46 -24.26 -13.62
CA LEU A 105 18.59 -24.89 -14.61
C LEU A 105 17.95 -23.88 -15.58
N SER A 106 17.60 -22.70 -15.09
CA SER A 106 16.85 -21.70 -15.87
C SER A 106 17.70 -20.96 -16.90
N ILE A 107 18.99 -20.72 -16.62
CA ILE A 107 19.88 -19.97 -17.52
C ILE A 107 20.04 -20.66 -18.90
N PRO A 108 20.37 -21.96 -18.99
CA PRO A 108 20.45 -22.66 -20.28
C PRO A 108 19.13 -22.64 -21.05
N LEU A 109 18.00 -22.78 -20.35
CA LEU A 109 16.67 -22.71 -20.95
C LEU A 109 16.39 -21.33 -21.55
N LYS A 110 16.82 -20.26 -20.87
CA LYS A 110 16.63 -18.88 -21.34
C LYS A 110 17.50 -18.55 -22.56
N LEU A 111 18.72 -19.10 -22.65
CA LEU A 111 19.60 -18.96 -23.82
C LEU A 111 19.02 -19.62 -25.08
N ASN A 112 18.44 -20.81 -24.91
CA ASN A 112 17.85 -21.58 -26.02
C ASN A 112 16.44 -21.12 -26.40
N TRP A 113 15.77 -20.31 -25.57
CA TRP A 113 14.44 -19.82 -25.87
C TRP A 113 14.41 -18.98 -27.14
N ASN A 114 13.44 -19.23 -28.01
CA ASN A 114 13.24 -18.47 -29.24
C ASN A 114 12.00 -17.59 -29.09
N TYR A 115 12.19 -16.31 -28.77
CA TYR A 115 11.11 -15.32 -28.65
C TYR A 115 11.24 -14.23 -29.71
N LYS A 116 10.12 -13.56 -30.02
CA LYS A 116 9.96 -12.64 -31.17
C LYS A 116 10.92 -11.44 -31.16
N ILE A 117 11.51 -11.11 -30.02
CA ILE A 117 12.39 -9.95 -29.77
C ILE A 117 13.82 -10.41 -29.38
N LYS A 118 14.28 -11.55 -29.91
CA LYS A 118 15.62 -12.06 -29.61
C LYS A 118 16.70 -11.25 -30.34
N THR A 119 17.60 -10.64 -29.58
CA THR A 119 18.89 -10.09 -30.03
C THR A 119 19.97 -10.50 -29.02
N ASN A 120 21.25 -10.50 -29.41
CA ASN A 120 22.34 -10.86 -28.50
C ASN A 120 22.32 -10.00 -27.23
N LEU A 121 22.03 -8.70 -27.37
CA LEU A 121 21.93 -7.77 -26.26
C LEU A 121 20.74 -8.07 -25.34
N THR A 122 19.54 -8.38 -25.88
CA THR A 122 18.39 -8.68 -25.01
C THR A 122 18.56 -10.00 -24.26
N VAL A 123 19.25 -10.97 -24.86
CA VAL A 123 19.61 -12.23 -24.19
C VAL A 123 20.58 -11.99 -23.04
N VAL A 124 21.64 -11.19 -23.25
CA VAL A 124 22.60 -10.84 -22.19
C VAL A 124 21.91 -10.12 -21.04
N ILE A 125 21.05 -9.13 -21.34
CA ILE A 125 20.28 -8.43 -20.30
C ILE A 125 19.36 -9.40 -19.54
N ALA A 126 18.67 -10.29 -20.25
CA ALA A 126 17.76 -11.25 -19.63
C ALA A 126 18.46 -12.24 -18.69
N VAL A 127 19.67 -12.68 -19.04
CA VAL A 127 20.51 -13.54 -18.18
C VAL A 127 21.04 -12.77 -16.98
N LEU A 128 21.55 -11.54 -17.20
CA LEU A 128 22.02 -10.67 -16.12
C LEU A 128 20.91 -10.39 -15.10
N GLN A 129 19.70 -10.11 -15.59
CA GLN A 129 18.51 -9.87 -14.77
C GLN A 129 18.17 -11.08 -13.89
N THR A 130 18.25 -12.29 -14.45
CA THR A 130 18.02 -13.54 -13.72
C THR A 130 19.07 -13.77 -12.63
N ILE A 131 20.36 -13.59 -12.95
CA ILE A 131 21.46 -13.70 -11.97
C ILE A 131 21.29 -12.68 -10.83
N LEU A 132 20.97 -11.43 -11.16
CA LEU A 132 20.74 -10.37 -10.18
C LEU A 132 19.54 -10.68 -9.28
N GLY A 133 18.44 -11.18 -9.85
CA GLY A 133 17.25 -11.58 -9.07
C GLY A 133 17.56 -12.69 -8.06
N ALA A 134 18.33 -13.69 -8.47
CA ALA A 134 18.79 -14.77 -7.58
C ALA A 134 19.71 -14.25 -6.47
N LEU A 135 20.67 -13.41 -6.84
CA LEU A 135 21.62 -12.81 -5.91
C LEU A 135 20.89 -12.00 -4.84
N VAL A 136 19.92 -11.17 -5.23
CA VAL A 136 19.15 -10.34 -4.30
C VAL A 136 18.31 -11.18 -3.35
N ILE A 137 17.64 -12.24 -3.84
CA ILE A 137 16.92 -13.17 -2.95
C ILE A 137 17.87 -13.80 -1.94
N CYS A 138 19.02 -14.31 -2.39
CA CYS A 138 20.00 -14.94 -1.50
C CYS A 138 20.52 -13.94 -0.46
N VAL A 139 20.86 -12.72 -0.88
CA VAL A 139 21.28 -11.65 0.03
C VAL A 139 20.22 -11.38 1.09
N ILE A 140 18.95 -11.24 0.70
CA ILE A 140 17.84 -11.03 1.63
C ILE A 140 17.74 -12.20 2.62
N LEU A 141 17.66 -13.44 2.14
CA LEU A 141 17.47 -14.62 2.99
C LEU A 141 18.65 -14.82 3.96
N ILE A 142 19.88 -14.61 3.50
CA ILE A 142 21.10 -14.71 4.31
C ILE A 142 21.14 -13.58 5.35
N SER A 143 20.80 -12.34 4.97
CA SER A 143 20.71 -11.22 5.92
C SER A 143 19.71 -11.51 7.04
N TYR A 144 18.56 -12.13 6.75
CA TYR A 144 17.57 -12.54 7.75
C TYR A 144 18.06 -13.69 8.66
N CYS A 145 19.01 -14.51 8.18
CA CYS A 145 19.66 -15.53 9.01
C CYS A 145 20.69 -14.90 9.95
N ILE A 146 21.61 -14.09 9.41
CA ILE A 146 22.69 -13.46 10.18
C ILE A 146 22.11 -12.53 11.25
N ASN A 147 21.16 -11.68 10.86
CA ASN A 147 20.61 -10.64 11.72
C ASN A 147 19.33 -11.08 12.46
N GLN A 148 19.02 -12.38 12.52
CA GLN A 148 17.83 -12.91 13.18
C GLN A 148 17.67 -12.39 14.62
N LYS A 149 18.77 -12.33 15.38
CA LYS A 149 18.76 -11.83 16.77
C LYS A 149 18.32 -10.37 16.85
N SER A 150 18.73 -9.55 15.89
CA SER A 150 18.31 -8.14 15.80
C SER A 150 16.81 -8.06 15.49
N LEU A 151 16.31 -8.83 14.54
CA LEU A 151 14.87 -8.87 14.20
C LEU A 151 14.00 -9.25 15.41
N VAL A 152 14.41 -10.26 16.18
CA VAL A 152 13.71 -10.68 17.41
C VAL A 152 13.75 -9.58 18.47
N ARG A 153 14.90 -8.90 18.63
CA ARG A 153 15.04 -7.78 19.56
C ARG A 153 14.10 -6.63 19.19
N ILE A 154 14.08 -6.22 17.91
CA ILE A 154 13.20 -5.17 17.39
C ILE A 154 11.74 -5.52 17.70
N ALA A 155 11.30 -6.73 17.35
CA ALA A 155 9.91 -7.15 17.52
C ALA A 155 9.49 -7.19 19.00
N ASN A 156 10.35 -7.69 19.89
CA ASN A 156 10.08 -7.72 21.33
C ASN A 156 10.07 -6.33 21.97
N ARG A 157 11.03 -5.47 21.59
CA ARG A 157 11.07 -4.07 22.05
C ARG A 157 9.81 -3.32 21.63
N LEU A 158 9.36 -3.50 20.38
CA LEU A 158 8.14 -2.88 19.87
C LEU A 158 6.89 -3.30 20.64
N ILE A 159 6.77 -4.58 21.02
CA ILE A 159 5.64 -5.06 21.85
C ILE A 159 5.66 -4.44 23.26
N ILE A 160 6.84 -4.35 23.88
CA ILE A 160 6.97 -3.74 25.21
C ILE A 160 6.56 -2.26 25.15
N MET A 161 7.04 -1.56 24.13
CA MET A 161 6.70 -0.15 23.89
C MET A 161 5.20 0.06 23.67
N GLU A 162 4.57 -0.81 22.87
CA GLU A 162 3.12 -0.78 22.68
C GLU A 162 2.38 -0.87 24.03
N HIS A 163 2.85 -1.73 24.94
CA HIS A 163 2.27 -1.85 26.28
C HIS A 163 2.46 -0.60 27.15
N GLU A 164 3.63 0.04 27.06
CA GLU A 164 3.95 1.26 27.81
C GLU A 164 3.13 2.45 27.32
N ILE A 165 2.98 2.60 26.01
CA ILE A 165 2.16 3.63 25.37
C ILE A 165 0.67 3.39 25.70
N ASP A 166 0.19 2.14 25.64
CA ASP A 166 -1.18 1.80 26.00
C ASP A 166 -1.49 2.15 27.46
N ARG A 167 -0.58 1.83 28.38
CA ARG A 167 -0.72 2.16 29.81
C ARG A 167 -0.78 3.66 30.06
N LEU A 168 -0.12 4.46 29.22
CA LEU A 168 -0.08 5.92 29.36
C LEU A 168 -1.30 6.62 28.75
N TYR A 169 -1.94 6.03 27.73
CA TYR A 169 -2.90 6.74 26.86
C TYR A 169 -4.21 5.98 26.61
N ASP A 170 -4.76 5.30 27.62
CA ASP A 170 -6.03 4.50 27.62
C ASP A 170 -7.21 5.10 26.80
N LEU A 171 -7.21 6.41 26.52
CA LEU A 171 -8.27 7.15 25.84
C LEU A 171 -8.18 7.23 24.28
N TYR A 172 -7.01 7.08 23.64
CA TYR A 172 -6.83 7.43 22.21
C TYR A 172 -6.57 6.25 21.24
N HIS A 173 -6.51 5.02 21.76
CA HIS A 173 -5.97 3.85 21.06
C HIS A 173 -6.76 3.32 19.82
N PRO A 174 -8.11 3.32 19.74
CA PRO A 174 -8.79 2.53 18.69
C PRO A 174 -8.79 3.14 17.28
N LEU A 175 -8.95 4.47 17.14
CA LEU A 175 -9.16 5.12 15.83
C LEU A 175 -7.88 5.24 14.99
N ARG A 176 -6.71 5.31 15.64
CA ARG A 176 -5.42 5.45 14.95
C ARG A 176 -4.94 4.12 14.38
N ARG A 177 -5.01 3.07 15.18
CA ARG A 177 -4.64 1.71 14.79
C ARG A 177 -5.48 1.20 13.62
N GLN A 178 -6.76 1.60 13.58
CA GLN A 178 -7.65 1.32 12.46
C GLN A 178 -7.20 2.01 11.16
N ARG A 179 -6.76 3.28 11.20
CA ARG A 179 -6.26 3.97 10.00
C ARG A 179 -4.99 3.32 9.45
N ILE A 180 -4.04 3.00 10.32
CA ILE A 180 -2.82 2.28 9.95
C ILE A 180 -3.21 0.97 9.27
N PHE A 181 -4.09 0.20 9.91
CA PHE A 181 -4.56 -1.06 9.38
C PHE A 181 -5.23 -0.96 8.00
N CYS A 182 -6.10 0.04 7.80
CA CYS A 182 -6.68 0.32 6.48
C CYS A 182 -5.61 0.66 5.45
N THR A 183 -4.64 1.51 5.79
CA THR A 183 -3.51 1.84 4.90
C THR A 183 -2.71 0.59 4.52
N ILE A 184 -2.46 -0.31 5.48
CA ILE A 184 -1.77 -1.59 5.25
C ILE A 184 -2.53 -2.45 4.25
N ILE A 185 -3.84 -2.60 4.42
CA ILE A 185 -4.69 -3.37 3.52
C ILE A 185 -4.64 -2.79 2.10
N ILE A 186 -4.79 -1.47 1.97
CA ILE A 186 -4.74 -0.79 0.66
C ILE A 186 -3.39 -1.04 -0.03
N VAL A 187 -2.27 -0.88 0.69
CA VAL A 187 -0.93 -1.14 0.15
C VAL A 187 -0.77 -2.59 -0.30
N CYS A 188 -1.28 -3.56 0.47
CA CYS A 188 -1.23 -4.97 0.11
C CYS A 188 -2.07 -5.26 -1.14
N ILE A 189 -3.28 -4.69 -1.25
CA ILE A 189 -4.15 -4.83 -2.44
C ILE A 189 -3.45 -4.25 -3.67
N LEU A 190 -2.93 -3.02 -3.59
CA LEU A 190 -2.20 -2.40 -4.70
C LEU A 190 -1.01 -3.24 -5.14
N LYS A 191 -0.32 -3.88 -4.20
CA LYS A 191 0.82 -4.75 -4.50
C LYS A 191 0.41 -6.06 -5.16
N ILE A 192 -0.67 -6.69 -4.71
CA ILE A 192 -1.26 -7.84 -5.40
C ILE A 192 -1.66 -7.46 -6.82
N CYS A 193 -2.30 -6.30 -7.02
CA CYS A 193 -2.64 -5.80 -8.36
C CYS A 193 -1.41 -5.59 -9.25
N LEU A 194 -0.32 -5.03 -8.71
CA LEU A 194 0.93 -4.86 -9.44
C LEU A 194 1.57 -6.20 -9.85
N VAL A 195 1.53 -7.20 -8.97
CA VAL A 195 2.03 -8.56 -9.28
C VAL A 195 1.17 -9.24 -10.33
N ILE A 196 -0.16 -9.10 -10.25
CA ILE A 196 -1.08 -9.62 -11.28
C ILE A 196 -0.79 -8.93 -12.62
N LEU A 197 -0.62 -7.60 -12.63
CA LEU A 197 -0.27 -6.87 -13.84
C LEU A 197 1.06 -7.38 -14.43
N LEU A 198 2.08 -7.59 -13.60
CA LEU A 198 3.37 -8.14 -14.02
C LEU A 198 3.22 -9.54 -14.64
N LEU A 199 2.45 -10.44 -13.99
CA LEU A 199 2.16 -11.76 -14.51
C LEU A 199 1.42 -11.70 -15.86
N CYS A 200 0.41 -10.84 -15.97
CA CYS A 200 -0.31 -10.60 -17.22
C CYS A 200 0.64 -10.10 -18.31
N THR A 201 1.56 -9.18 -17.99
CA THR A 201 2.54 -8.70 -18.97
C THR A 201 3.50 -9.79 -19.42
N GLU A 202 3.95 -10.69 -18.55
CA GLU A 202 4.79 -11.82 -18.93
C GLU A 202 4.06 -12.77 -19.88
N ILE A 203 2.84 -13.17 -19.53
CA ILE A 203 2.02 -14.09 -20.33
C ILE A 203 1.74 -13.51 -21.72
N LEU A 204 1.38 -12.21 -21.78
CA LEU A 204 1.03 -11.55 -23.04
C LEU A 204 2.24 -11.21 -23.91
N CYS A 205 3.35 -10.74 -23.32
CA CYS A 205 4.47 -10.18 -24.08
C CYS A 205 5.50 -11.22 -24.50
N ILE A 206 5.83 -12.17 -23.62
CA ILE A 206 6.99 -13.06 -23.79
C ILE A 206 6.53 -14.49 -24.15
N GLN A 207 5.25 -14.82 -23.91
CA GLN A 207 4.67 -16.13 -24.22
C GLN A 207 5.51 -17.26 -23.59
N THR A 208 5.93 -17.02 -22.35
CA THR A 208 6.90 -17.85 -21.63
C THR A 208 6.23 -18.91 -20.78
N GLY A 209 6.94 -20.03 -20.62
CA GLY A 209 6.58 -21.11 -19.71
C GLY A 209 6.93 -20.79 -18.25
N PRO A 210 6.70 -21.73 -17.32
CA PRO A 210 6.81 -21.51 -15.87
C PRO A 210 8.21 -21.10 -15.38
N VAL A 211 9.24 -21.26 -16.22
CA VAL A 211 10.62 -20.88 -15.92
C VAL A 211 10.76 -19.35 -15.75
N SER A 212 10.08 -18.54 -16.56
CA SER A 212 10.18 -17.07 -16.43
C SER A 212 9.55 -16.56 -15.13
N TRP A 213 8.49 -17.23 -14.66
CA TRP A 213 7.85 -16.88 -13.39
C TRP A 213 8.83 -17.05 -12.22
N LEU A 214 9.64 -18.11 -12.24
CA LEU A 214 10.64 -18.36 -11.21
C LEU A 214 11.83 -17.39 -11.28
N THR A 215 12.22 -16.94 -12.48
CA THR A 215 13.42 -16.12 -12.65
C THR A 215 13.16 -14.61 -12.58
N ASP A 216 11.98 -14.16 -13.02
CA ASP A 216 11.71 -12.73 -13.27
C ASP A 216 10.59 -12.21 -12.35
N VAL A 217 9.51 -12.98 -12.16
CA VAL A 217 8.38 -12.60 -11.27
C VAL A 217 8.71 -12.84 -9.81
N LEU A 218 9.24 -14.02 -9.45
CA LEU A 218 9.51 -14.41 -8.07
C LEU A 218 10.48 -13.46 -7.33
N PRO A 219 11.63 -13.03 -7.91
CA PRO A 219 12.48 -12.05 -7.24
C PRO A 219 11.79 -10.71 -7.03
N THR A 220 11.04 -10.24 -8.04
CA THR A 220 10.30 -8.96 -7.95
C THR A 220 9.23 -9.02 -6.87
N PHE A 221 8.52 -10.16 -6.75
CA PHE A 221 7.57 -10.44 -5.69
C PHE A 221 8.24 -10.44 -4.31
N HIS A 222 9.35 -11.16 -4.17
CA HIS A 222 10.05 -11.30 -2.89
C HIS A 222 10.61 -9.98 -2.37
N VAL A 223 11.25 -9.20 -3.25
CA VAL A 223 11.76 -7.86 -2.93
C VAL A 223 10.61 -6.89 -2.65
N GLY A 224 9.51 -6.99 -3.40
CA GLY A 224 8.30 -6.21 -3.15
C GLY A 224 7.76 -6.40 -1.73
N TRP A 225 7.69 -7.65 -1.25
CA TRP A 225 7.25 -7.94 0.13
C TRP A 225 8.24 -7.54 1.20
N LEU A 226 9.55 -7.60 0.93
CA LEU A 226 10.56 -7.03 1.82
C LEU A 226 10.31 -5.53 2.04
N LEU A 227 10.12 -4.76 0.97
CA LEU A 227 9.87 -3.32 1.07
C LEU A 227 8.57 -3.01 1.79
N ILE A 228 7.54 -3.83 1.61
CA ILE A 228 6.30 -3.68 2.35
C ILE A 228 6.54 -3.96 3.82
N GLN A 229 7.20 -5.06 4.19
CA GLN A 229 7.54 -5.34 5.59
C GLN A 229 8.29 -4.19 6.26
N TYR A 230 9.29 -3.62 5.57
CA TYR A 230 10.01 -2.44 6.01
C TYR A 230 9.09 -1.23 6.20
N PHE A 231 8.27 -0.91 5.20
CA PHE A 231 7.32 0.22 5.25
C PHE A 231 6.30 0.07 6.38
N LEU A 232 5.83 -1.15 6.65
CA LEU A 232 4.92 -1.45 7.75
C LEU A 232 5.58 -1.12 9.10
N LEU A 233 6.81 -1.58 9.30
CA LEU A 233 7.55 -1.34 10.54
C LEU A 233 7.85 0.15 10.73
N MET A 234 8.26 0.84 9.67
CA MET A 234 8.47 2.29 9.70
C MET A 234 7.18 3.06 9.98
N THR A 235 6.04 2.62 9.43
CA THR A 235 4.74 3.24 9.70
C THR A 235 4.36 3.09 11.18
N VAL A 236 4.60 1.93 11.79
CA VAL A 236 4.34 1.71 13.22
C VAL A 236 5.22 2.62 14.09
N ILE A 237 6.52 2.65 13.83
CA ILE A 237 7.47 3.50 14.58
C ILE A 237 7.10 4.98 14.42
N GLN A 238 6.82 5.43 13.20
CA GLN A 238 6.36 6.80 12.95
C GLN A 238 5.07 7.10 13.69
N THR A 239 4.19 6.09 13.84
CA THR A 239 2.96 6.30 14.57
C THR A 239 3.21 6.49 16.06
N ASP A 240 4.07 5.67 16.65
CA ASP A 240 4.46 5.76 18.05
C ASP A 240 5.12 7.12 18.35
N PHE A 241 6.02 7.60 17.49
CA PHE A 241 6.60 8.95 17.62
C PHE A 241 5.54 10.06 17.61
N ALA A 242 4.53 9.95 16.74
CA ALA A 242 3.47 10.95 16.72
C ALA A 242 2.49 10.82 17.89
N ASP A 243 2.36 9.65 18.54
CA ASP A 243 1.63 9.53 19.81
C ASP A 243 2.40 10.21 20.94
N VAL A 244 3.72 10.00 21.01
CA VAL A 244 4.61 10.72 21.93
C VAL A 244 4.51 12.23 21.74
N ASN A 245 4.59 12.73 20.50
CA ASN A 245 4.49 14.17 20.22
C ASN A 245 3.16 14.78 20.66
N ARG A 246 2.04 14.06 20.44
CA ARG A 246 0.72 14.51 20.90
C ARG A 246 0.62 14.54 22.41
N ALA A 247 1.24 13.57 23.07
CA ALA A 247 1.28 13.56 24.52
C ALA A 247 2.07 14.75 25.08
N ILE A 248 3.24 15.07 24.51
CA ILE A 248 3.99 16.28 24.86
C ILE A 248 3.10 17.52 24.67
N GLN A 249 2.41 17.62 23.53
CA GLN A 249 1.48 18.73 23.27
C GLN A 249 0.35 18.81 24.29
N SER A 250 -0.20 17.67 24.73
CA SER A 250 -1.25 17.62 25.75
C SER A 250 -0.75 18.14 27.10
N LEU A 251 0.50 17.82 27.48
CA LEU A 251 1.15 18.33 28.70
C LEU A 251 1.34 19.84 28.63
N ILE A 252 1.76 20.37 27.46
CA ILE A 252 1.89 21.82 27.23
C ILE A 252 0.52 22.50 27.36
N ARG A 253 -0.53 21.93 26.75
CA ARG A 253 -1.89 22.51 26.76
C ARG A 253 -2.50 22.55 28.16
N ILE A 254 -2.27 21.54 29.00
CA ILE A 254 -2.74 21.54 30.40
C ILE A 254 -2.10 22.67 31.20
N ASN A 255 -0.84 23.03 30.89
CA ASN A 255 -0.10 24.08 31.57
C ASN A 255 -0.41 25.51 31.07
N VAL A 256 -1.21 25.65 30.01
CA VAL A 256 -1.72 26.95 29.52
C VAL A 256 -3.22 27.00 29.82
N PRO A 257 -3.65 27.46 31.01
CA PRO A 257 -5.06 27.78 31.20
C PRO A 257 -5.45 28.87 30.22
N ASP A 258 -6.71 28.87 29.74
CA ASP A 258 -7.27 29.86 28.82
C ASP A 258 -6.88 31.28 29.26
N LEU A 259 -5.83 31.81 28.62
CA LEU A 259 -5.21 33.10 28.92
C LEU A 259 -6.03 34.25 28.31
N ARG A 260 -7.36 34.11 28.30
CA ARG A 260 -8.28 35.20 27.96
C ARG A 260 -8.57 36.14 29.12
N LEU A 261 -8.03 35.88 30.32
CA LEU A 261 -8.21 36.80 31.44
C LEU A 261 -7.04 36.87 32.43
N GLN A 262 -5.80 37.08 31.96
CA GLN A 262 -4.81 37.74 32.83
C GLN A 262 -3.69 38.36 32.00
N SER A 263 -4.00 39.52 31.44
CA SER A 263 -2.99 40.52 31.09
C SER A 263 -2.31 41.03 32.36
N LEU A 264 -1.07 41.49 32.14
CA LEU A 264 -0.21 42.27 33.03
C LEU A 264 0.93 41.48 33.72
N TYR A 265 2.09 41.58 33.08
CA TYR A 265 3.43 41.62 33.66
C TYR A 265 3.71 40.63 34.79
N GLN A 266 3.93 39.38 34.42
CA GLN A 266 4.82 38.53 35.21
C GLN A 266 5.59 37.62 34.28
N THR A 267 6.91 37.75 34.28
CA THR A 267 7.86 36.73 33.84
C THR A 267 7.64 35.49 34.71
N ARG A 268 6.55 34.77 34.45
CA ARG A 268 6.08 33.69 35.30
C ARG A 268 6.83 32.44 34.90
N ARG A 269 7.81 32.03 35.72
CA ARG A 269 8.28 30.65 35.71
C ARG A 269 7.05 29.77 35.88
N ILE A 270 6.77 28.95 34.87
CA ILE A 270 5.69 27.96 34.90
C ILE A 270 6.02 27.03 36.08
N ILE A 271 5.17 27.03 37.11
CA ILE A 271 5.31 26.09 38.22
C ILE A 271 4.81 24.74 37.68
N ILE A 272 5.76 23.91 37.25
CA ILE A 272 5.48 22.57 36.75
C ILE A 272 5.28 21.66 37.96
N ASN A 273 4.11 21.04 38.08
CA ASN A 273 3.83 20.06 39.13
C ASN A 273 4.82 18.89 39.06
N ASN A 274 5.22 18.33 40.21
CA ASN A 274 6.11 17.16 40.25
C ASN A 274 5.57 15.97 39.43
N SER A 275 4.24 15.84 39.31
CA SER A 275 3.59 14.82 38.47
C SER A 275 3.78 15.05 36.97
N THR A 276 3.77 16.29 36.50
CA THR A 276 4.00 16.61 35.08
C THR A 276 5.47 16.50 34.71
N VAL A 277 6.39 16.78 35.64
CA VAL A 277 7.82 16.45 35.49
C VAL A 277 8.01 14.94 35.32
N TYR A 278 7.38 14.13 36.18
CA TYR A 278 7.46 12.67 36.10
C TYR A 278 6.91 12.13 34.77
N GLN A 279 5.76 12.64 34.31
CA GLN A 279 5.19 12.27 33.01
C GLN A 279 6.10 12.66 31.84
N LEU A 280 6.75 13.83 31.89
CA LEU A 280 7.69 14.27 30.87
C LEU A 280 8.95 13.40 30.84
N LEU A 281 9.47 13.00 32.00
CA LEU A 281 10.60 12.07 32.10
C LEU A 281 10.25 10.72 31.47
N GLN A 282 9.08 10.17 31.79
CA GLN A 282 8.61 8.92 31.19
C GLN A 282 8.47 9.03 29.67
N LEU A 283 7.98 10.17 29.17
CA LEU A 283 7.80 10.41 27.75
C LEU A 283 9.13 10.58 27.00
N ARG A 284 10.13 11.17 27.65
CA ARG A 284 11.52 11.23 27.16
C ARG A 284 12.12 9.82 27.07
N ASP A 285 11.90 8.98 28.08
CA ASP A 285 12.44 7.62 28.10
C ASP A 285 11.80 6.76 26.99
N VAL A 286 10.48 6.87 26.79
CA VAL A 286 9.76 6.27 25.65
C VAL A 286 10.32 6.76 24.31
N HIS A 287 10.56 8.07 24.16
CA HIS A 287 11.16 8.63 22.94
C HIS A 287 12.57 8.09 22.69
N CYS A 288 13.40 7.97 23.73
CA CYS A 288 14.76 7.42 23.64
C CYS A 288 14.73 5.97 23.15
N HIS A 289 13.84 5.15 23.71
CA HIS A 289 13.65 3.78 23.26
C HIS A 289 13.15 3.68 21.82
N LEU A 290 12.27 4.58 21.37
CA LEU A 290 11.86 4.63 19.96
C LEU A 290 13.04 5.00 19.02
N CYS A 291 13.94 5.89 19.45
CA CYS A 291 15.15 6.20 18.69
C CYS A 291 16.06 4.97 18.55
N GLU A 292 16.30 4.24 19.64
CA GLU A 292 17.10 3.00 19.61
C GLU A 292 16.45 1.94 18.70
N ILE A 293 15.13 1.75 18.79
CA ILE A 293 14.41 0.79 17.92
C ILE A 293 14.53 1.21 16.46
N SER A 294 14.34 2.49 16.15
CA SER A 294 14.48 3.03 14.79
C SER A 294 15.88 2.79 14.22
N GLU A 295 16.92 2.96 15.04
CA GLU A 295 18.30 2.66 14.66
C GLU A 295 18.51 1.15 14.42
N ASP A 296 18.02 0.28 15.31
CA ASP A 296 18.06 -1.18 15.14
C ASP A 296 17.36 -1.60 13.82
N VAL A 297 16.20 -1.01 13.50
CA VAL A 297 15.46 -1.25 12.25
C VAL A 297 16.25 -0.81 11.04
N SER A 298 16.81 0.40 11.06
CA SER A 298 17.63 0.95 9.97
C SER A 298 18.83 0.04 9.70
N ASN A 299 19.55 -0.36 10.76
CA ASN A 299 20.70 -1.25 10.66
C ASN A 299 20.32 -2.62 10.09
N PHE A 300 19.19 -3.20 10.53
CA PHE A 300 18.72 -4.50 10.04
C PHE A 300 18.36 -4.49 8.55
N TYR A 301 17.61 -3.48 8.09
CA TYR A 301 17.08 -3.41 6.73
C TYR A 301 18.03 -2.76 5.71
N SER A 302 19.08 -2.08 6.17
CA SER A 302 20.03 -1.31 5.34
C SER A 302 20.47 -2.05 4.07
N LEU A 303 21.07 -3.23 4.22
CA LEU A 303 21.63 -4.01 3.12
C LEU A 303 20.54 -4.68 2.26
N PRO A 304 19.55 -5.41 2.81
CA PRO A 304 18.46 -5.99 2.02
C PRO A 304 17.69 -4.96 1.18
N VAL A 305 17.39 -3.80 1.74
CA VAL A 305 16.65 -2.73 1.05
C VAL A 305 17.50 -2.10 -0.05
N LEU A 306 18.79 -1.88 0.18
CA LEU A 306 19.69 -1.33 -0.85
C LEU A 306 19.74 -2.23 -2.10
N PHE A 307 20.05 -3.51 -1.92
CA PHE A 307 20.06 -4.47 -3.03
C PHE A 307 18.68 -4.63 -3.67
N GLY A 308 17.63 -4.63 -2.86
CA GLY A 308 16.25 -4.68 -3.32
C GLY A 308 15.86 -3.50 -4.22
N ILE A 309 16.20 -2.27 -3.83
CA ILE A 309 15.88 -1.06 -4.61
C ILE A 309 16.63 -1.07 -5.95
N VAL A 310 17.93 -1.39 -5.94
CA VAL A 310 18.74 -1.47 -7.16
C VAL A 310 18.14 -2.50 -8.13
N PHE A 311 17.79 -3.67 -7.62
CA PHE A 311 17.15 -4.71 -8.43
C PHE A 311 15.80 -4.26 -8.99
N LEU A 312 14.91 -3.68 -8.18
CA LEU A 312 13.60 -3.23 -8.65
C LEU A 312 13.70 -2.16 -9.73
N PHE A 313 14.67 -1.25 -9.63
CA PHE A 313 14.92 -0.25 -10.66
C PHE A 313 15.30 -0.90 -12.01
N LEU A 314 16.24 -1.85 -11.97
CA LEU A 314 16.66 -2.61 -13.16
C LEU A 314 15.49 -3.45 -13.73
N SER A 315 14.73 -4.12 -12.86
CA SER A 315 13.53 -4.87 -13.23
C SER A 315 12.48 -4.00 -13.88
N LEU A 316 12.27 -2.76 -13.39
CA LEU A 316 11.31 -1.83 -13.96
C LEU A 316 11.71 -1.43 -15.38
N ILE A 317 12.99 -1.12 -15.60
CA ILE A 317 13.52 -0.79 -16.93
C ILE A 317 13.36 -1.98 -17.88
N TYR A 318 13.74 -3.18 -17.42
CA TYR A 318 13.63 -4.41 -18.20
C TYR A 318 12.18 -4.69 -18.62
N ASN A 319 11.25 -4.74 -17.66
CA ASN A 319 9.84 -5.00 -17.94
C ASN A 319 9.20 -3.88 -18.78
N GLY A 320 9.56 -2.62 -18.51
CA GLY A 320 9.09 -1.46 -19.27
C GLY A 320 9.48 -1.54 -20.75
N TYR A 321 10.70 -1.98 -21.05
CA TYR A 321 11.15 -2.21 -22.42
C TYR A 321 10.30 -3.28 -23.14
N TYR A 322 10.07 -4.43 -22.50
CA TYR A 322 9.28 -5.51 -23.10
C TYR A 322 7.81 -5.11 -23.26
N PHE A 323 7.23 -4.43 -22.27
CA PHE A 323 5.87 -3.92 -22.34
C PHE A 323 5.70 -2.90 -23.48
N LEU A 324 6.58 -1.92 -23.57
CA LEU A 324 6.55 -0.91 -24.65
C LEU A 324 6.77 -1.56 -26.01
N SER A 325 7.70 -2.52 -26.10
CA SER A 325 7.96 -3.25 -27.34
C SER A 325 6.75 -4.09 -27.74
N PHE A 326 6.02 -4.69 -26.80
CA PHE A 326 4.78 -5.39 -27.08
C PHE A 326 3.68 -4.45 -27.54
N LEU A 327 3.53 -3.27 -26.94
CA LEU A 327 2.53 -2.29 -27.36
C LEU A 327 2.79 -1.76 -28.78
N LEU A 328 4.07 -1.58 -29.15
CA LEU A 328 4.47 -1.07 -30.48
C LEU A 328 4.46 -2.17 -31.56
N ILE A 329 4.82 -3.41 -31.21
CA ILE A 329 4.90 -4.53 -32.17
C ILE A 329 3.58 -5.30 -32.24
N GLY A 330 2.92 -5.52 -31.10
CA GLY A 330 1.56 -6.02 -31.02
C GLY A 330 0.67 -5.01 -31.73
N ASN A 331 0.04 -5.41 -32.82
CA ASN A 331 -0.77 -4.56 -33.69
C ASN A 331 -1.98 -3.92 -32.97
N ILE A 332 -2.07 -3.86 -31.64
CA ILE A 332 -3.21 -3.32 -30.88
C ILE A 332 -3.50 -1.88 -31.31
N LEU A 333 -2.50 -1.00 -31.28
CA LEU A 333 -2.67 0.39 -31.73
C LEU A 333 -3.05 0.48 -33.22
N ASN A 334 -2.42 -0.35 -34.06
CA ASN A 334 -2.71 -0.43 -35.50
C ASN A 334 -4.12 -0.97 -35.78
N TYR A 335 -4.59 -1.97 -35.04
CA TYR A 335 -5.94 -2.54 -35.14
C TYR A 335 -6.98 -1.52 -34.72
N SER A 336 -6.79 -0.83 -33.60
CA SER A 336 -7.69 0.24 -33.17
C SER A 336 -7.79 1.35 -34.21
N TYR A 337 -6.65 1.79 -34.76
CA TYR A 337 -6.62 2.78 -35.85
C TYR A 337 -7.31 2.27 -37.12
N ASN A 338 -7.01 1.05 -37.56
CA ASN A 338 -7.60 0.45 -38.75
C ASN A 338 -9.11 0.25 -38.62
N ILE A 339 -9.61 -0.16 -37.45
CA ILE A 339 -11.05 -0.30 -37.19
C ILE A 339 -11.75 1.06 -37.34
N ILE A 340 -11.20 2.12 -36.73
CA ILE A 340 -11.76 3.47 -36.86
C ILE A 340 -11.77 3.92 -38.33
N ASN A 341 -10.67 3.70 -39.05
CA ASN A 341 -10.56 4.05 -40.47
C ASN A 341 -11.56 3.27 -41.36
N VAL A 342 -11.76 1.97 -41.08
CA VAL A 342 -12.75 1.14 -41.79
C VAL A 342 -14.17 1.63 -41.51
N ILE A 343 -14.50 1.96 -40.26
CA ILE A 343 -15.81 2.51 -39.90
C ILE A 343 -16.05 3.82 -40.64
N MET A 344 -15.06 4.73 -40.65
CA MET A 344 -15.16 6.00 -41.36
C MET A 344 -15.37 5.83 -42.87
N LYS A 345 -14.59 4.95 -43.52
CA LYS A 345 -14.77 4.64 -44.94
C LYS A 345 -16.17 4.08 -45.24
N LYS A 346 -16.68 3.21 -44.36
CA LYS A 346 -18.03 2.65 -44.49
C LYS A 346 -19.10 3.74 -44.38
N THR A 347 -18.94 4.69 -43.46
CA THR A 347 -19.83 5.86 -43.36
C THR A 347 -19.80 6.71 -44.63
N GLY A 348 -18.60 6.98 -45.19
CA GLY A 348 -18.46 7.70 -46.46
C GLY A 348 -19.17 7.01 -47.64
N ASN A 349 -19.03 5.68 -47.74
CA ASN A 349 -19.72 4.90 -48.77
C ASN A 349 -21.25 4.94 -48.60
N LEU A 350 -21.76 4.79 -47.37
CA LEU A 350 -23.21 4.88 -47.11
C LEU A 350 -23.78 6.26 -47.45
N VAL A 351 -23.05 7.33 -47.15
CA VAL A 351 -23.45 8.70 -47.51
C VAL A 351 -23.45 8.88 -49.02
N HIS A 352 -22.48 8.30 -49.73
CA HIS A 352 -22.44 8.33 -51.19
C HIS A 352 -23.61 7.55 -51.82
N ASP A 353 -23.93 6.36 -51.30
CA ASP A 353 -25.07 5.56 -51.76
C ASP A 353 -26.40 6.31 -51.51
N LEU A 354 -26.55 6.97 -50.35
CA LEU A 354 -27.68 7.83 -50.05
C LEU A 354 -27.75 9.05 -50.97
N LEU A 355 -26.62 9.64 -51.34
CA LEU A 355 -26.55 10.75 -52.30
C LEU A 355 -27.13 10.35 -53.66
N ASN A 356 -26.82 9.13 -54.11
CA ASN A 356 -27.27 8.60 -55.39
C ASN A 356 -28.76 8.24 -55.39
N CYS A 357 -29.36 8.00 -54.23
CA CYS A 357 -30.78 7.68 -54.07
C CYS A 357 -31.65 8.89 -53.68
N ALA A 358 -31.07 10.02 -53.27
CA ALA A 358 -31.79 11.19 -52.78
C ALA A 358 -32.43 11.99 -53.94
N ILE A 359 -33.76 12.01 -53.98
CA ILE A 359 -34.57 12.71 -55.01
C ILE A 359 -34.89 14.16 -54.59
N ASP A 360 -35.05 14.39 -53.28
CA ASP A 360 -35.38 15.72 -52.75
C ASP A 360 -34.16 16.67 -52.75
N LYS A 361 -34.41 17.93 -53.08
CA LYS A 361 -33.36 18.94 -53.36
C LYS A 361 -32.67 19.41 -52.09
N GLU A 362 -33.41 19.44 -50.98
CA GLU A 362 -32.91 19.86 -49.66
C GLU A 362 -32.05 18.77 -49.03
N THR A 363 -32.54 17.53 -49.01
CA THR A 363 -31.77 16.35 -48.55
C THR A 363 -30.50 16.10 -49.37
N ASN A 364 -30.52 16.31 -50.69
CA ASN A 364 -29.33 16.20 -51.54
C ASN A 364 -28.29 17.28 -51.21
N ALA A 365 -28.71 18.52 -50.93
CA ALA A 365 -27.80 19.60 -50.53
C ALA A 365 -27.10 19.31 -49.19
N GLU A 366 -27.84 18.80 -48.19
CA GLU A 366 -27.28 18.42 -46.89
C GLU A 366 -26.35 17.20 -46.99
N LEU A 367 -26.70 16.17 -47.78
CA LEU A 367 -25.83 15.02 -48.00
C LEU A 367 -24.54 15.39 -48.76
N LYS A 368 -24.60 16.33 -49.72
CA LYS A 368 -23.39 16.87 -50.38
C LYS A 368 -22.49 17.59 -49.38
N LYS A 369 -23.06 18.42 -48.51
CA LYS A 369 -22.33 19.13 -47.45
C LYS A 369 -21.69 18.15 -46.48
N PHE A 370 -22.41 17.11 -46.07
CA PHE A 370 -21.91 16.08 -45.18
C PHE A 370 -20.79 15.24 -45.83
N SER A 371 -20.95 14.85 -47.10
CA SER A 371 -19.91 14.17 -47.88
C SER A 371 -18.64 15.01 -47.99
N LEU A 372 -18.78 16.30 -48.28
CA LEU A 372 -17.66 17.24 -48.37
C LEU A 372 -16.95 17.42 -47.01
N GLN A 373 -17.71 17.46 -45.91
CA GLN A 373 -17.16 17.46 -44.55
C GLN A 373 -16.38 16.18 -44.24
N LEU A 374 -16.91 15.01 -44.57
CA LEU A 374 -16.21 13.73 -44.37
C LEU A 374 -14.92 13.63 -45.20
N LEU A 375 -14.88 14.27 -46.38
CA LEU A 375 -13.73 14.23 -47.29
C LEU A 375 -12.61 15.18 -46.85
N HIS A 376 -12.95 16.36 -46.32
CA HIS A 376 -11.99 17.36 -45.85
C HIS A 376 -11.60 17.18 -44.39
N HIS A 377 -12.46 16.62 -43.54
CA HIS A 377 -12.19 16.41 -42.13
C HIS A 377 -11.59 15.03 -41.88
N LYS A 378 -10.33 14.85 -42.31
CA LYS A 378 -9.56 13.64 -41.94
C LYS A 378 -9.24 13.70 -40.46
N ILE A 379 -9.81 12.78 -39.68
CA ILE A 379 -9.49 12.65 -38.26
C ILE A 379 -8.01 12.22 -38.15
N GLN A 380 -7.17 13.15 -37.71
CA GLN A 380 -5.78 12.89 -37.37
C GLN A 380 -5.66 12.76 -35.86
N PHE A 381 -5.40 11.54 -35.40
CA PHE A 381 -5.00 11.34 -34.01
C PHE A 381 -3.60 11.90 -33.83
N THR A 382 -3.42 12.89 -32.97
CA THR A 382 -2.12 13.46 -32.65
C THR A 382 -1.80 13.26 -31.17
N ALA A 383 -0.54 13.01 -30.86
CA ALA A 383 -0.06 13.01 -29.49
C ALA A 383 0.15 14.46 -29.03
N ASN A 384 -0.89 15.08 -28.48
CA ASN A 384 -0.86 16.47 -28.00
C ASN A 384 -0.32 17.47 -29.05
N GLY A 385 -0.67 17.26 -30.33
CA GLY A 385 -0.22 18.11 -31.44
C GLY A 385 1.24 17.94 -31.90
N TYR A 386 2.06 17.14 -31.22
CA TYR A 386 3.49 17.00 -31.57
C TYR A 386 3.74 16.09 -32.78
N PHE A 387 3.00 15.00 -32.91
CA PHE A 387 3.11 14.08 -34.05
C PHE A 387 1.81 13.31 -34.27
N THR A 388 1.57 12.92 -35.52
CA THR A 388 0.43 12.11 -35.92
C THR A 388 0.65 10.64 -35.54
N LEU A 389 -0.32 10.04 -34.85
CA LEU A 389 -0.38 8.63 -34.47
C LEU A 389 -0.97 7.81 -35.62
N ASP A 390 -0.38 7.90 -36.80
CA ASP A 390 -0.81 7.19 -38.00
C ASP A 390 0.05 5.93 -38.27
N ASN A 391 -0.38 5.11 -39.23
CA ASN A 391 0.37 3.91 -39.60
C ASN A 391 1.80 4.24 -40.07
N THR A 392 2.04 5.44 -40.60
CA THR A 392 3.35 5.93 -41.00
C THR A 392 4.29 6.09 -39.81
N PHE A 393 3.82 6.70 -38.71
CA PHE A 393 4.57 6.78 -37.45
C PHE A 393 4.87 5.38 -36.87
N LEU A 394 3.88 4.49 -36.86
CA LEU A 394 4.09 3.12 -36.37
C LEU A 394 5.09 2.34 -37.24
N HIS A 395 5.05 2.55 -38.57
CA HIS A 395 6.01 1.97 -39.51
C HIS A 395 7.41 2.57 -39.36
N SER A 396 7.56 3.88 -39.16
CA SER A 396 8.87 4.51 -38.98
C SER A 396 9.54 4.04 -37.69
N VAL A 397 8.79 3.89 -36.60
CA VAL A 397 9.28 3.31 -35.34
C VAL A 397 9.70 1.84 -35.51
N ARG A 398 8.96 1.06 -36.32
CA ARG A 398 9.35 -0.32 -36.69
C ARG A 398 10.61 -0.36 -37.57
N ILE A 399 10.73 0.52 -38.55
CA ILE A 399 11.86 0.57 -39.49
C ILE A 399 13.15 1.03 -38.80
N PHE A 400 13.08 2.02 -37.90
CA PHE A 400 14.22 2.43 -37.08
C PHE A 400 14.82 1.27 -36.27
N ARG A 401 13.98 0.29 -35.94
CA ARG A 401 14.36 -0.92 -35.22
C ARG A 401 14.91 -2.03 -36.14
N MET A 402 14.52 -2.07 -37.42
CA MET A 402 15.08 -3.02 -38.41
C MET A 402 16.42 -2.54 -39.01
N SER A 403 16.63 -1.22 -39.14
CA SER A 403 17.86 -0.62 -39.70
C SER A 403 19.08 -0.72 -38.75
N ARG A 404 18.87 -1.16 -37.50
CA ARG A 404 19.94 -1.42 -36.51
C ARG A 404 20.28 -2.91 -36.33
N LYS A 405 19.87 -3.78 -37.26
CA LYS A 405 20.28 -5.20 -37.27
C LYS A 405 21.59 -5.39 -38.02
#